data_AF-A0A0U1P3J6-F1
#
_entry.id   AF-A0A0U1P3J6-F1
#
_cell.length_a   1.000
_cell.length_b   1.000
_cell.length_c   1.000
_cell.angle_alpha   90.00
_cell.angle_beta   90.00
_cell.angle_gamma   90.00
#
_symmetry.space_group_name_H-M   'P 1'
#
loop_
_entity.id
_entity.type
_entity.pdbx_description
1 polymer ?
#
loop_
_entity_poly.entity_id
_entity_poly.type
_entity_poly.pdbx_seq_one_letter_code
_entity_poly.pdbx_strand_id
1 'polypeptide(L)' 'MKIKVKDDDKLIINDFEFYGHIDQKQSCSDCKFNLIYYEDFDAYFCPQCNNWTESKCSDPDCTYCPNRPEKPLPHN' A
#
# COMPACT_ATOMS: atom_id res chain seq x y z
N MET A 1 10.63 9.05 -5.42
CA MET A 1 9.39 8.30 -5.71
C MET A 1 8.47 9.16 -6.57
N LYS A 2 7.85 8.61 -7.61
CA LYS A 2 6.82 9.29 -8.41
C LYS A 2 5.51 8.51 -8.25
N ILE A 3 4.47 9.18 -7.74
CA ILE A 3 3.12 8.62 -7.62
C ILE A 3 2.25 9.34 -8.65
N LYS A 4 1.47 8.58 -9.41
CA LYS A 4 0.43 9.11 -10.31
C LYS A 4 -0.91 8.50 -9.91
N VAL A 5 -1.92 9.35 -9.78
CA VAL A 5 -3.32 8.94 -9.61
C VAL A 5 -3.97 8.95 -10.99
N LYS A 6 -4.61 7.83 -11.36
CA LYS A 6 -5.47 7.70 -12.54
C LYS A 6 -6.94 7.74 -12.08
N ASP A 7 -7.85 7.87 -13.04
CA ASP A 7 -9.27 7.69 -12.81
C ASP A 7 -9.56 6.26 -12.25
N ASP A 8 -10.67 6.10 -11.53
CA ASP A 8 -11.15 4.84 -10.92
C ASP A 8 -10.19 4.22 -9.86
N ASP A 9 -9.76 5.00 -8.87
CA ASP A 9 -8.95 4.53 -7.72
C ASP A 9 -7.69 3.73 -8.12
N LYS A 10 -7.09 4.08 -9.26
CA LYS A 10 -5.88 3.42 -9.76
C LYS A 10 -4.64 4.27 -9.51
N LEU A 11 -3.62 3.66 -8.92
CA LEU A 11 -2.33 4.28 -8.59
C LEU A 11 -1.19 3.66 -9.40
N ILE A 12 -0.23 4.50 -9.79
CA ILE A 12 1.05 4.05 -10.36
C ILE A 12 2.20 4.60 -9.52
N ILE A 13 3.06 3.69 -9.04
CA ILE A 13 4.29 4.02 -8.33
C ILE A 13 5.45 3.31 -9.01
N ASN A 14 6.41 4.09 -9.53
CA ASN A 14 7.59 3.56 -10.24
C ASN A 14 7.23 2.48 -11.30
N ASP A 15 6.21 2.77 -12.12
CA ASP A 15 5.68 1.89 -13.17
C ASP A 15 4.95 0.62 -12.68
N PHE A 16 4.80 0.44 -11.37
CA PHE A 16 3.92 -0.56 -10.77
C PHE A 16 2.51 0.02 -10.59
N GLU A 17 1.51 -0.64 -11.18
CA GLU A 17 0.12 -0.21 -11.18
C GLU A 17 -0.73 -1.10 -10.27
N PHE A 18 -1.59 -0.48 -9.44
CA PHE A 18 -2.48 -1.18 -8.52
C PHE A 18 -3.69 -0.31 -8.15
N TYR A 19 -4.70 -0.92 -7.52
CA TYR A 19 -5.89 -0.21 -7.04
C TYR A 19 -5.74 0.23 -5.57
N GLY A 20 -6.21 1.43 -5.28
CA GLY A 20 -6.06 2.07 -3.99
C GLY A 20 -6.11 3.60 -4.05
N HIS A 21 -5.90 4.23 -2.90
CA HIS A 21 -5.92 5.68 -2.79
C HIS A 21 -4.90 6.21 -1.78
N ILE A 22 -4.47 7.45 -1.98
CA ILE A 22 -3.60 8.16 -1.03
C ILE A 22 -4.46 8.72 0.08
N ASP A 23 -4.21 8.29 1.32
CA ASP A 23 -4.90 8.83 2.50
C ASP A 23 -4.27 10.17 2.90
N GLN A 24 -5.04 11.25 2.74
CA GLN A 24 -4.59 12.61 3.07
C GLN A 24 -4.58 12.92 4.58
N LYS A 25 -5.13 12.03 5.41
CA LYS A 25 -5.24 12.18 6.86
C LYS A 25 -4.22 11.35 7.62
N GLN A 26 -3.72 10.27 7.00
CA GLN A 26 -2.74 9.37 7.61
C GLN A 26 -1.35 9.52 6.99
N SER A 27 -0.32 9.52 7.83
CA SER A 27 1.07 9.62 7.39
C SER A 27 1.96 8.62 8.12
N CYS A 28 3.04 8.20 7.45
CA CYS A 28 4.04 7.30 8.01
C CYS A 28 4.71 7.92 9.25
N SER A 29 4.82 7.14 10.32
CA SER A 29 5.50 7.55 11.56
C SER A 29 6.95 7.99 11.32
N ASP A 30 7.63 7.35 10.36
CA ASP A 30 9.07 7.45 10.20
C ASP A 30 9.46 8.57 9.22
N CYS A 31 8.84 8.59 8.04
CA CYS A 31 9.19 9.53 6.96
C CYS A 31 8.14 10.61 6.68
N LYS A 32 7.01 10.60 7.41
CA LYS A 32 5.90 11.57 7.31
C LYS A 32 5.20 11.68 5.95
N PHE A 33 5.47 10.77 5.01
CA PHE A 33 4.71 10.68 3.76
C PHE A 33 3.31 10.16 4.03
N ASN A 34 2.33 10.65 3.27
CA ASN A 34 0.96 10.13 3.30
C ASN A 34 0.95 8.62 3.00
N LEU A 35 0.12 7.89 3.74
CA LEU A 35 -0.06 6.45 3.53
C LEU A 35 -0.92 6.20 2.29
N ILE A 36 -0.76 5.01 1.73
CA ILE A 36 -1.57 4.53 0.62
C ILE A 36 -2.33 3.30 1.09
N TYR A 37 -3.64 3.32 0.89
CA TYR A 37 -4.47 2.13 1.00
C TYR A 37 -4.29 1.30 -0.27
N TYR A 38 -4.04 -0.01 -0.11
CA TYR A 38 -3.90 -0.96 -1.20
C TYR A 38 -5.07 -1.96 -1.15
N GLU A 39 -5.98 -1.86 -2.12
CA GLU A 39 -7.22 -2.63 -2.19
C GLU A 39 -7.01 -4.15 -2.19
N ASP A 40 -6.08 -4.68 -2.99
CA ASP A 40 -5.84 -6.13 -3.10
C ASP A 40 -5.47 -6.79 -1.77
N PHE A 41 -4.96 -6.01 -0.81
CA PHE A 41 -4.45 -6.49 0.46
C PHE A 41 -5.19 -5.94 1.67
N ASP A 42 -6.21 -5.11 1.45
CA ASP A 42 -6.99 -4.39 2.46
C ASP A 42 -6.10 -3.80 3.56
N ALA A 43 -5.04 -3.09 3.17
CA ALA A 43 -4.01 -2.64 4.08
C ALA A 43 -3.34 -1.34 3.64
N TYR A 44 -2.86 -0.59 4.62
CA TYR A 44 -2.07 0.62 4.39
C TYR A 44 -0.57 0.33 4.32
N PHE A 45 0.12 1.09 3.46
CA PHE A 45 1.58 1.07 3.41
C PHE A 45 2.17 2.47 3.21
N CYS A 46 3.43 2.61 3.60
CA CYS A 46 4.22 3.78 3.27
C CYS A 46 4.92 3.57 1.93
N PRO A 47 4.63 4.38 0.89
CA PRO A 47 5.22 4.17 -0.43
C PRO A 47 6.69 4.60 -0.49
N GLN A 48 7.15 5.45 0.44
CA GLN A 48 8.54 5.89 0.53
C GLN A 48 9.42 4.89 1.29
N CYS A 49 8.93 4.34 2.41
CA CYS A 49 9.65 3.32 3.18
C CYS A 49 9.48 1.91 2.60
N ASN A 50 8.51 1.72 1.70
CA ASN A 50 8.08 0.43 1.17
C ASN A 50 7.76 -0.60 2.27
N ASN A 51 6.96 -0.19 3.26
CA ASN A 51 6.56 -1.05 4.39
C ASN A 51 5.06 -0.96 4.63
N TRP A 52 4.45 -2.10 4.92
CA TRP A 52 3.11 -2.16 5.50
C TRP A 52 3.08 -1.46 6.85
N THR A 53 1.98 -0.78 7.18
CA THR A 53 1.80 -0.19 8.51
C THR A 53 1.22 -1.18 9.51
N GLU A 54 0.72 -2.31 9.02
CA GLU A 54 -0.03 -3.31 9.79
C GLU A 54 0.58 -4.70 9.59
N SER A 55 0.55 -5.54 10.64
CA SER A 55 0.86 -6.96 10.54
C SER A 55 -0.26 -7.73 9.83
N LYS A 56 0.01 -8.95 9.35
CA LYS A 56 -1.07 -9.83 8.86
C LYS A 56 -1.96 -10.20 10.04
N CYS A 57 -3.25 -10.38 9.80
CA CYS A 57 -4.15 -10.87 10.84
C CYS A 57 -3.88 -12.36 11.12
N SER A 58 -4.37 -12.86 12.26
CA SER A 58 -4.30 -14.28 12.64
C SER A 58 -5.52 -15.08 12.16
N ASP A 59 -6.41 -14.46 11.40
CA ASP A 59 -7.65 -15.08 10.92
C ASP A 59 -7.34 -16.04 9.77
N PRO A 60 -7.57 -17.36 9.94
CA PRO A 60 -7.32 -18.34 8.89
C PRO A 60 -8.24 -18.18 7.67
N ASP A 61 -9.40 -17.52 7.82
CA ASP A 61 -10.39 -17.32 6.76
C ASP A 61 -10.20 -15.99 6.01
N CYS A 62 -9.20 -15.18 6.39
CA CYS A 62 -8.91 -13.92 5.71
C CYS A 62 -8.42 -14.16 4.28
N THR A 63 -9.06 -13.53 3.30
CA THR A 63 -8.72 -13.67 1.88
C THR A 63 -7.58 -12.73 1.43
N TYR A 64 -7.35 -11.64 2.15
CA TYR A 64 -6.36 -10.62 1.78
C TYR A 64 -4.93 -10.95 2.25
N CYS A 65 -4.78 -11.36 3.51
CA CYS A 65 -3.50 -11.59 4.15
C CYS A 65 -2.64 -12.74 3.56
N PRO A 66 -3.21 -13.89 3.11
CA PRO A 66 -2.42 -15.02 2.64
C PRO A 66 -1.45 -14.66 1.50
N ASN A 67 -1.92 -13.88 0.53
CA ASN A 67 -1.14 -13.49 -0.64
C ASN A 67 -0.37 -12.18 -0.46
N ARG A 68 -0.49 -11.49 0.69
CA ARG A 68 0.19 -10.23 0.92
C ARG A 68 1.72 -10.41 0.93
N PRO A 69 2.46 -9.74 0.04
CA PRO A 69 3.92 -9.87 -0.02
C PRO A 69 4.58 -9.26 1.21
N GLU A 70 5.85 -9.59 1.45
CA GLU A 70 6.62 -8.99 2.55
C GLU A 70 6.78 -7.47 2.36
N LYS A 71 6.93 -7.01 1.11
CA LYS A 71 7.04 -5.61 0.72
C LYS A 71 5.89 -5.22 -0.21
N PRO A 72 5.21 -4.08 0.02
CA PRO A 72 4.08 -3.62 -0.80
C PRO A 72 4.42 -3.40 -2.27
N LEU A 73 5.59 -2.81 -2.55
CA LEU A 73 6.05 -2.52 -3.89
C LEU A 73 7.20 -3.48 -4.26
N PRO A 74 7.24 -3.95 -5.52
CA PRO A 74 8.38 -4.72 -6.01
C PRO A 74 9.66 -3.88 -5.95
N HIS A 75 10.78 -4.53 -5.62
CA HIS A 75 12.10 -3.92 -5.76
C HIS A 75 12.50 -3.99 -7.24
N ASN A 76 12.73 -2.84 -7.88
CA ASN A 76 13.45 -2.77 -9.15
C ASN A 76 14.95 -2.97 -8.93
#